data_AF-A0A949GL27-F1
#
_entry.id   AF-A0A949GL27-F1
#
_cell.length_a   1.000
_cell.length_b   1.000
_cell.length_c   1.000
_cell.angle_alpha   90.00
_cell.angle_beta   90.00
_cell.angle_gamma   90.00
#
_symmetry.space_group_name_H-M   'P 1'
#
loop_
_entity.id
_entity.type
_entity.pdbx_description
1 polymer ?
#
loop_
_entity_poly.entity_id
_entity_poly.type
_entity_poly.pdbx_seq_one_letter_code
_entity_poly.pdbx_strand_id
1 'polypeptide(L)' 'MIRSLIMTPILLIVLCAGGLYAAYGQVDPCRALAVERARTSAVPTGLAEPFARLGTSQMSSTACAGALLGTWWKRVAGEF' A
#
# COMPACT_ATOMS: atom_id res chain seq x y z
N MET A 1 -17.10 14.28 24.84
CA MET A 1 -17.06 12.86 24.41
C MET A 1 -17.24 12.68 22.89
N ILE A 2 -18.25 13.30 22.26
CA ILE A 2 -18.46 13.24 20.79
C ILE A 2 -17.25 13.72 19.97
N ARG A 3 -16.55 14.77 20.42
CA ARG A 3 -15.35 15.29 19.76
C ARG A 3 -14.23 14.25 19.61
N SER A 4 -14.04 13.37 20.60
CA SER A 4 -13.04 12.30 20.53
C SER A 4 -13.47 11.20 19.54
N LEU A 5 -14.76 10.89 19.46
CA LEU A 5 -15.30 9.91 18.50
C LEU A 5 -15.12 10.34 17.04
N ILE A 6 -15.07 11.64 16.75
CA ILE A 6 -14.84 12.17 15.40
C ILE A 6 -13.35 12.36 15.11
N MET A 7 -12.57 12.84 16.08
CA MET A 7 -11.13 13.09 15.89
C MET A 7 -10.32 11.80 15.73
N THR A 8 -10.71 10.73 16.41
CA THR A 8 -9.99 9.44 16.36
C THR A 8 -9.94 8.82 14.96
N PRO A 9 -11.07 8.63 14.23
CA PRO A 9 -11.02 8.07 12.88
C PRO A 9 -10.29 8.98 11.89
N ILE A 10 -10.41 10.31 12.04
CA ILE A 10 -9.69 11.26 11.18
C ILE A 10 -8.17 11.12 11.38
N LEU A 11 -7.73 11.05 12.63
CA LEU A 11 -6.32 10.86 12.96
C LEU A 11 -5.77 9.56 12.37
N LEU A 12 -6.54 8.46 12.46
CA LEU A 12 -6.16 7.18 11.87
C LEU A 12 -6.03 7.25 10.36
N ILE A 13 -6.96 7.91 9.66
CA ILE A 13 -6.89 8.09 8.21
C ILE A 13 -5.64 8.90 7.83
N VAL A 14 -5.35 9.99 8.55
CA VAL A 14 -4.16 10.81 8.32
C VAL A 14 -2.87 10.02 8.56
N LEU A 15 -2.81 9.22 9.62
CA LEU A 15 -1.67 8.34 9.90
C LEU A 15 -1.47 7.28 8.82
N CYS A 16 -2.54 6.64 8.36
CA CYS A 16 -2.47 5.66 7.27
C CYS A 16 -2.00 6.29 5.96
N ALA A 17 -2.59 7.42 5.57
CA ALA A 17 -2.21 8.13 4.35
C ALA A 17 -0.77 8.66 4.43
N GLY A 18 -0.38 9.24 5.58
CA GLY A 18 0.97 9.71 5.84
C GLY A 18 2.00 8.57 5.80
N GLY A 19 1.67 7.41 6.37
CA GLY A 19 2.53 6.22 6.32
C GLY A 19 2.73 5.68 4.89
N LEU A 20 1.65 5.60 4.11
CA LEU A 20 1.71 5.25 2.68
C LEU A 20 2.60 6.22 1.91
N TYR A 21 2.40 7.52 2.12
CA TYR A 21 3.20 8.55 1.46
C TYR A 21 4.67 8.50 1.85
N ALA A 22 4.99 8.32 3.14
CA ALA A 22 6.37 8.21 3.60
C ALA A 22 7.08 6.96 3.06
N ALA A 23 6.37 5.82 2.94
CA ALA A 23 6.94 4.56 2.48
C ALA A 23 7.10 4.49 0.95
N TYR A 24 6.16 5.06 0.20
CA TYR A 24 6.06 4.86 -1.26
C TYR A 24 6.02 6.16 -2.09
N GLY A 25 6.03 7.34 -1.46
CA GLY A 25 5.95 8.64 -2.11
C GLY A 25 4.56 8.97 -2.69
N GLN A 26 3.54 8.16 -2.40
CA GLN A 26 2.17 8.38 -2.85
C GLN A 26 1.16 7.79 -1.86
N VAL A 27 -0.09 8.23 -2.01
CA VAL A 27 -1.24 7.82 -1.18
C VAL A 27 -2.14 6.81 -1.89
N ASP A 28 -1.88 6.50 -3.16
CA ASP A 28 -2.69 5.59 -3.97
C ASP A 28 -2.31 4.13 -3.68
N PRO A 29 -3.19 3.32 -3.07
CA PRO A 29 -2.85 1.97 -2.63
C PRO A 29 -2.44 1.06 -3.80
N CYS A 30 -2.98 1.26 -4.99
CA CYS A 30 -2.60 0.49 -6.18
C CYS A 30 -1.21 0.84 -6.69
N ARG A 31 -0.81 2.13 -6.67
CA ARG A 31 0.58 2.51 -6.97
C ARG A 31 1.54 1.95 -5.92
N ALA A 32 1.13 1.97 -4.65
CA ALA A 32 1.97 1.46 -3.56
C ALA A 32 2.21 -0.03 -3.70
N LEU A 33 1.16 -0.77 -4.05
CA LEU A 33 1.26 -2.20 -4.33
C LEU A 33 2.12 -2.48 -5.57
N ALA A 34 2.02 -1.66 -6.61
CA ALA A 34 2.84 -1.81 -7.80
C ALA A 34 4.34 -1.64 -7.50
N VAL A 35 4.70 -0.61 -6.72
CA VAL A 35 6.08 -0.36 -6.27
C VAL A 35 6.58 -1.51 -5.39
N GLU A 36 5.75 -1.99 -4.46
CA GLU A 36 6.13 -3.09 -3.55
C GLU A 36 6.35 -4.39 -4.32
N ARG A 37 5.48 -4.69 -5.30
CA ARG A 37 5.68 -5.84 -6.19
C ARG A 37 6.92 -5.69 -7.06
N ALA A 38 7.19 -4.49 -7.58
CA ALA A 38 8.39 -4.23 -8.35
C ALA A 38 9.68 -4.41 -7.52
N ARG A 39 9.66 -4.03 -6.23
CA ARG A 39 10.77 -4.27 -5.30
C ARG A 39 10.98 -5.74 -4.97
N THR A 40 9.90 -6.51 -4.89
CA THR A 40 9.95 -7.94 -4.52
C THR A 40 10.16 -8.85 -5.74
N SER A 41 9.85 -8.38 -6.95
CA SER A 41 10.03 -9.16 -8.17
C SER A 41 11.50 -9.31 -8.54
N ALA A 42 11.93 -10.52 -8.86
CA ALA A 42 13.26 -10.82 -9.40
C ALA A 42 13.50 -10.26 -10.82
N VAL A 43 12.52 -9.54 -11.39
CA VAL A 43 12.56 -8.97 -12.73
C VAL A 43 13.30 -7.63 -12.66
N PRO A 44 14.18 -7.29 -13.63
CA PRO A 44 14.83 -5.99 -13.67
C PRO A 44 13.80 -4.85 -13.54
N THR A 45 14.09 -3.92 -12.62
CA THR A 45 13.21 -2.85 -12.15
C THR A 45 12.56 -2.03 -13.27
N GLY A 46 13.23 -1.88 -14.40
CA GLY A 46 12.70 -1.16 -15.58
C GLY A 46 11.49 -1.81 -16.27
N LEU A 47 11.27 -3.12 -16.12
CA LEU A 47 10.10 -3.83 -16.67
C LEU A 47 9.11 -4.24 -15.57
N ALA A 48 9.55 -4.36 -14.32
CA ALA A 48 8.71 -4.75 -13.21
C ALA A 48 7.58 -3.74 -12.93
N GLU A 49 7.88 -2.45 -13.03
CA GLU A 49 6.94 -1.36 -12.72
C GLU A 49 5.74 -1.28 -13.69
N PRO A 50 5.90 -1.33 -15.03
CA PRO A 50 4.76 -1.36 -15.94
C PRO A 50 3.91 -2.62 -15.81
N PHE A 51 4.52 -3.80 -15.60
CA PHE A 51 3.77 -5.04 -15.37
C PHE A 51 3.00 -5.02 -14.04
N ALA A 52 3.63 -4.51 -12.98
CA ALA A 52 2.98 -4.35 -11.69
C ALA A 52 1.82 -3.33 -11.79
N ARG A 53 2.00 -2.24 -12.54
CA ARG A 53 0.90 -1.30 -12.84
C ARG A 53 -0.25 -1.98 -13.59
N LEU A 54 0.01 -2.71 -14.67
CA LEU A 54 -1.01 -3.43 -15.44
C LEU A 54 -1.79 -4.43 -14.58
N GLY A 55 -1.10 -5.13 -13.67
CA GLY A 55 -1.75 -6.04 -12.72
C GLY A 55 -2.60 -5.32 -11.68
N THR A 56 -2.16 -4.16 -11.20
CA THR A 56 -2.89 -3.36 -10.19
C THR A 56 -3.99 -2.49 -10.78
N SER A 57 -3.93 -2.11 -12.05
CA SER A 57 -4.95 -1.28 -12.70
C SER A 57 -6.28 -2.02 -12.92
N GLN A 58 -6.27 -3.34 -12.89
CA GLN A 58 -7.49 -4.17 -12.91
C GLN A 58 -8.07 -4.43 -11.51
N MET A 59 -7.39 -4.00 -10.45
CA MET A 59 -7.85 -4.17 -9.08
C MET A 59 -8.60 -2.93 -8.58
N SER A 60 -9.58 -3.12 -7.71
CA SER A 60 -10.18 -2.02 -6.97
C SER A 60 -9.19 -1.48 -5.93
N SER A 61 -9.32 -0.20 -5.56
CA SER A 61 -8.46 0.44 -4.56
C SER A 61 -8.47 -0.30 -3.21
N THR A 62 -9.60 -0.90 -2.84
CA THR A 62 -9.73 -1.74 -1.64
C THR A 62 -8.97 -3.06 -1.76
N ALA A 63 -9.01 -3.72 -2.91
CA ALA A 63 -8.22 -4.93 -3.17
C ALA A 63 -6.71 -4.64 -3.15
N CYS A 64 -6.30 -3.49 -3.72
CA CYS A 64 -4.90 -3.05 -3.66
C CYS A 64 -4.44 -2.80 -2.22
N ALA A 65 -5.25 -2.09 -1.42
CA ALA A 65 -4.92 -1.81 -0.02
C ALA A 65 -4.84 -3.10 0.81
N GLY A 66 -5.78 -4.03 0.62
CA GLY A 66 -5.78 -5.33 1.30
C GLY A 66 -4.57 -6.19 0.95
N ALA A 67 -4.19 -6.25 -0.33
CA ALA A 67 -3.00 -6.97 -0.76
C ALA A 67 -1.71 -6.33 -0.22
N LEU A 68 -1.64 -4.99 -0.17
CA LEU A 68 -0.50 -4.28 0.40
C LEU A 68 -0.36 -4.53 1.91
N LEU A 69 -1.47 -4.43 2.65
CA LEU A 69 -1.53 -4.82 4.06
C LEU A 69 -1.12 -6.27 4.27
N GLY A 70 -1.55 -7.18 3.39
CA GLY A 70 -1.13 -8.58 3.43
C GLY A 70 0.39 -8.75 3.28
N THR A 71 1.04 -8.02 2.38
CA THR A 71 2.51 -8.06 2.25
C THR A 71 3.24 -7.51 3.49
N TRP A 72 2.70 -6.46 4.10
CA TRP A 72 3.22 -5.92 5.35
C TRP A 72 3.04 -6.88 6.52
N TRP A 73 1.87 -7.50 6.63
CA TRP A 73 1.61 -8.48 7.68
C TRP A 73 2.58 -9.66 7.61
N LYS A 74 2.86 -10.16 6.40
CA LYS A 74 3.88 -11.20 6.18
C LYS A 74 5.27 -10.78 6.66
N ARG A 75 5.66 -9.51 6.46
CA ARG A 75 6.93 -8.98 7.01
C ARG A 75 6.94 -8.96 8.53
N VAL A 76 5.86 -8.48 9.14
CA VAL A 76 5.74 -8.42 10.60
C VAL A 76 5.70 -9.82 11.21
N ALA A 77 5.07 -10.77 10.54
CA ALA A 77 5.03 -12.18 10.93
C ALA A 77 6.36 -12.93 10.69
N GLY A 78 7.34 -12.32 10.02
CA GLY A 78 8.63 -12.93 9.72
C GLY A 78 8.59 -14.01 8.63
N GLU A 79 7.59 -14.00 7.76
CA GLU A 79 7.40 -14.99 6.68
C GLU A 79 8.17 -14.62 5.39
N PHE A 80 9.36 -14.04 5.52
CA PHE A 80 10.20 -13.57 4.41
C PHE A 80 11.56 -14.25 4.36
#